data_AF-A0A8T4IZ82-F1
#
_entry.id   AF-A0A8T4IZ82-F1
#
_cell.length_a   1.000
_cell.length_b   1.000
_cell.length_c   1.000
_cell.angle_alpha   90.00
_cell.angle_beta   90.00
_cell.angle_gamma   90.00
#
_symmetry.space_group_name_H-M   'P 1'
#
loop_
_entity.id
_entity.type
_entity.pdbx_description
1 polymer ?
#
loop_
_entity_poly.entity_id
_entity_poly.type
_entity_poly.pdbx_seq_one_letter_code
_entity_poly.pdbx_strand_id
1 'polypeptide(L)'
;MSELPPDLPRLHAIADWLQHRLAEHETIGTYLRLQAEKVGSAIERAATDPDARTGTGAGTDAGADAEEPRFRLQPMRVPEGRATLHLDDCWITDGHPVSHDEALLALHEPIIELCPACRPREALRETPAPAPTPTPARRGTAG
;
A
#
# COMPACT_ATOMS: atom_id res chain seq x y z
N MET A 1 24.28 23.11 -25.70
CA MET A 1 23.06 23.87 -25.40
C MET A 1 22.06 23.51 -26.48
N SER A 2 20.97 22.84 -26.14
CA SER A 2 19.98 22.43 -27.15
C SER A 2 19.28 23.68 -27.67
N GLU A 3 19.63 24.08 -28.89
CA GLU A 3 18.95 25.16 -29.60
C GLU A 3 17.58 24.66 -30.02
N LEU A 4 16.54 25.29 -29.48
CA LEU A 4 15.18 25.09 -29.94
C LEU A 4 15.05 25.57 -31.39
N PRO A 5 14.19 24.95 -32.21
CA PRO A 5 13.96 25.41 -33.57
C PRO A 5 13.43 26.86 -33.56
N PRO A 6 13.85 27.71 -34.52
CA PRO A 6 13.46 29.13 -34.55
C PRO A 6 12.04 29.36 -35.06
N ASP A 7 11.40 28.34 -35.65
CA ASP A 7 10.09 28.48 -36.28
C ASP A 7 8.94 28.29 -35.26
N LEU A 8 8.01 29.25 -35.27
CA LEU A 8 6.91 29.32 -34.30
C LEU A 8 5.96 28.12 -34.37
N PRO A 9 5.54 27.62 -35.55
CA PRO A 9 4.67 26.45 -35.62
C PRO A 9 5.28 25.21 -34.96
N ARG A 10 6.58 24.97 -35.14
CA ARG A 10 7.26 23.82 -34.52
C ARG A 10 7.46 24.00 -33.02
N LEU A 11 7.71 25.22 -32.55
CA LEU A 11 7.74 25.50 -31.11
C LEU A 11 6.40 25.20 -30.44
N HIS A 12 5.28 25.54 -31.07
CA HIS A 12 3.94 25.21 -30.57
C HIS A 12 3.73 23.69 -30.51
N ALA A 13 4.08 22.96 -31.58
CA ALA A 13 3.98 21.50 -31.58
C ALA A 13 4.83 20.83 -30.48
N ILE A 14 6.03 21.37 -30.22
CA ILE A 14 6.89 20.90 -29.13
C ILE A 14 6.25 21.20 -27.77
N ALA A 15 5.69 22.40 -27.59
CA ALA A 15 5.02 22.78 -26.35
C ALA A 15 3.81 21.87 -26.05
N ASP A 16 2.96 21.63 -27.05
CA ASP A 16 1.78 20.75 -26.92
C ASP A 16 2.21 19.32 -26.58
N TRP A 17 3.24 18.80 -27.26
CA TRP A 17 3.81 17.48 -26.95
C TRP A 17 4.36 17.42 -25.53
N LEU A 18 5.11 18.44 -25.09
CA LEU A 18 5.65 18.50 -23.73
C LEU A 18 4.53 18.55 -22.68
N GLN A 19 3.48 19.34 -22.91
CA GLN A 19 2.32 19.40 -22.02
C GLN A 19 1.62 18.04 -21.92
N HIS A 20 1.41 17.36 -23.06
CA HIS A 20 0.84 16.03 -23.07
C HIS A 20 1.69 15.04 -22.26
N ARG A 21 3.02 15.05 -22.47
CA ARG A 21 3.94 14.19 -21.72
C ARG A 21 3.96 14.50 -20.22
N LEU A 22 3.87 15.77 -19.85
CA LEU A 22 3.77 16.16 -18.44
C LEU A 22 2.47 15.65 -17.80
N ALA A 23 1.35 15.72 -18.53
CA ALA A 23 0.06 15.20 -18.06
C ALA A 23 0.09 13.66 -17.93
N GLU A 24 0.68 12.93 -18.89
CA GLU A 24 0.84 11.47 -18.82
C GLU A 24 1.64 11.03 -17.58
N HIS A 25 2.60 11.84 -17.14
CA HIS A 25 3.47 11.53 -16.02
C HIS A 25 3.07 12.21 -14.71
N GLU A 26 1.92 12.89 -14.66
CA GLU A 26 1.43 13.59 -13.47
C GLU A 26 1.18 12.63 -12.30
N THR A 27 0.68 11.41 -12.57
CA THR A 27 0.48 10.38 -11.55
C THR A 27 1.80 9.96 -10.89
N ILE A 28 2.87 9.80 -11.67
CA ILE A 28 4.20 9.47 -11.15
C ILE A 28 4.73 10.64 -10.31
N GLY A 29 4.60 11.87 -10.80
CA GLY A 29 4.98 13.07 -10.05
C GLY A 29 4.24 13.20 -8.72
N THR A 30 2.93 12.91 -8.72
CA THR A 30 2.08 12.92 -7.52
C THR A 30 2.51 11.85 -6.53
N TYR A 31 2.72 10.61 -7.00
CA TYR A 31 3.22 9.51 -6.18
C TYR A 31 4.56 9.85 -5.52
N LEU A 32 5.52 10.36 -6.30
CA LEU A 32 6.84 10.73 -5.77
C LEU A 32 6.76 11.86 -4.74
N ARG A 33 5.86 12.83 -4.92
CA ARG A 33 5.62 13.89 -3.93
C ARG A 33 5.10 13.32 -2.60
N LEU A 34 4.10 12.43 -2.66
CA LEU A 34 3.58 11.76 -1.47
C LEU A 34 4.65 10.94 -0.75
N GLN A 35 5.54 10.26 -1.50
CA GLN A 35 6.66 9.52 -0.91
C GLN A 35 7.68 10.46 -0.27
N ALA A 36 7.99 11.59 -0.91
CA ALA A 36 8.90 12.60 -0.36
C ALA A 36 8.36 13.19 0.97
N GLU A 37 7.07 13.45 1.05
CA GLU A 37 6.40 13.91 2.28
C GLU A 37 6.53 12.87 3.40
N LYS A 38 6.23 11.60 3.12
CA LYS A 38 6.38 10.50 4.09
C LYS A 38 7.81 10.38 4.62
N VAL A 39 8.80 10.48 3.73
CA VAL A 39 10.23 10.46 4.10
C VAL A 39 10.59 11.67 4.96
N GLY A 40 10.13 12.87 4.59
CA GLY A 40 10.33 14.09 5.37
C GLY A 40 9.82 13.95 6.81
N SER A 41 8.59 13.49 6.98
CA SER A 41 8.01 13.26 8.32
C SER A 41 8.75 12.18 9.11
N ALA A 42 9.31 11.16 8.46
CA ALA A 42 10.15 10.16 9.13
C ALA A 42 11.48 10.75 9.62
N ILE A 43 12.10 11.62 8.83
CA ILE A 43 13.32 12.34 9.21
C ILE A 43 13.06 13.23 10.43
N GLU A 44 11.97 14.00 10.43
CA GLU A 44 11.61 14.88 11.56
C GLU A 44 11.37 14.11 12.87
N ARG A 45 10.68 12.97 12.80
CA ARG A 45 10.50 12.07 13.95
C ARG A 45 11.84 11.54 14.47
N ALA A 46 12.69 11.06 13.57
CA ALA A 46 14.02 10.55 13.94
C ALA A 46 14.95 11.64 14.50
N ALA A 47 14.77 12.89 14.09
CA ALA A 47 15.52 14.03 14.62
C ALA A 47 15.06 14.43 16.03
N THR A 48 13.79 14.18 16.37
CA THR A 48 13.20 14.54 17.67
C THR A 48 13.49 13.51 18.75
N ASP A 49 13.68 12.22 18.39
CA ASP A 49 14.07 11.16 19.32
C ASP A 49 15.28 10.37 18.80
N PRO A 50 16.52 10.76 19.17
CA PRO A 50 17.72 10.07 18.77
C PRO A 50 17.91 8.69 19.44
N ASP A 51 17.17 8.39 20.52
CA ASP A 51 17.24 7.13 21.29
C ASP A 51 16.19 6.09 20.86
N ALA A 52 15.23 6.46 20.01
CA ALA A 52 14.28 5.54 19.37
C ALA A 52 14.94 4.46 18.48
N ARG A 53 16.27 4.50 18.30
CA ARG A 53 17.05 3.52 17.53
C ARG A 53 17.04 2.09 18.10
N THR A 54 16.47 1.90 19.29
CA THR A 54 16.36 0.57 19.93
C THR A 54 14.93 0.02 20.01
N GLY A 55 13.93 0.75 19.47
CA GLY A 55 12.54 0.29 19.43
C GLY A 55 12.20 -0.35 18.09
N THR A 56 12.14 -1.67 18.07
CA THR A 56 11.51 -2.44 16.99
C THR A 56 10.10 -1.90 16.72
N GLY A 57 9.89 -1.30 15.55
CA GLY A 57 8.61 -1.11 14.85
C GLY A 57 7.44 -0.48 15.62
N ALA A 58 7.19 0.82 15.39
CA ALA A 58 5.89 1.47 15.56
C ALA A 58 5.88 2.72 14.64
N GLY A 59 5.12 2.84 13.55
CA GLY A 59 3.74 2.42 13.39
C GLY A 59 2.83 3.49 13.99
N THR A 60 2.60 4.60 13.27
CA THR A 60 1.59 5.58 13.65
C THR A 60 0.20 5.02 13.36
N ASP A 61 -0.40 4.49 14.41
CA ASP A 61 -1.76 4.74 14.90
C ASP A 61 -2.93 4.69 13.90
N ALA A 62 -3.61 3.53 13.89
CA ALA A 62 -5.07 3.50 13.95
C ALA A 62 -5.48 2.30 14.82
N GLY A 63 -6.02 2.59 16.00
CA GLY A 63 -6.68 1.60 16.83
C GLY A 63 -7.95 1.11 16.13
N ALA A 64 -7.85 -0.05 15.50
CA ALA A 64 -8.92 -1.02 15.34
C ALA A 64 -8.19 -2.36 15.42
N ASP A 65 -8.50 -3.15 16.45
CA ASP A 65 -8.12 -4.54 16.66
C ASP A 65 -6.92 -5.03 15.83
N ALA A 66 -5.76 -5.24 16.45
CA ALA A 66 -4.63 -5.92 15.82
C ALA A 66 -5.01 -7.37 15.49
N GLU A 67 -5.79 -7.51 14.43
CA GLU A 67 -6.16 -8.75 13.80
C GLU A 67 -4.84 -9.30 13.27
N GLU A 68 -4.40 -10.43 13.83
CA GLU A 68 -3.16 -11.08 13.43
C GLU A 68 -3.09 -11.15 11.89
N PRO A 69 -1.93 -10.89 11.28
CA PRO A 69 -1.82 -10.81 9.83
C PRO A 69 -2.26 -12.12 9.22
N ARG A 70 -3.43 -12.14 8.57
CA ARG A 70 -4.01 -13.33 7.93
C ARG A 70 -3.32 -13.73 6.62
N PHE A 71 -2.35 -12.95 6.16
CA PHE A 71 -1.76 -13.11 4.84
C PHE A 71 -0.23 -12.99 4.90
N ARG A 72 0.44 -13.64 3.95
CA ARG A 72 1.89 -13.60 3.77
C ARG A 72 2.27 -13.44 2.30
N LEU A 73 3.31 -12.67 2.04
CA LEU A 73 3.95 -12.57 0.72
C LEU A 73 5.29 -13.31 0.72
N GLN A 74 5.39 -14.35 -0.10
CA GLN A 74 6.61 -15.10 -0.35
C GLN A 74 7.32 -14.54 -1.59
N PRO A 75 8.47 -13.85 -1.45
CA PRO A 75 9.26 -13.45 -2.61
C PRO A 75 9.90 -14.69 -3.26
N MET A 76 9.66 -14.89 -4.55
CA MET A 76 10.36 -15.92 -5.33
C MET A 76 11.74 -15.40 -5.73
N ARG A 77 12.74 -16.28 -5.62
CA ARG A 77 14.11 -16.00 -6.10
C ARG A 77 14.19 -16.16 -7.62
N VAL A 78 13.37 -15.42 -8.36
CA VAL A 78 13.41 -15.35 -9.81
C VAL A 78 13.92 -13.97 -10.25
N PRO A 79 14.63 -13.87 -11.40
CA PRO A 79 15.15 -12.59 -11.88
C PRO A 79 14.07 -11.52 -12.08
N GLU A 80 12.82 -11.93 -12.37
CA GLU A 80 11.70 -11.01 -12.59
C GLU A 80 11.02 -10.52 -11.30
N GLY A 81 11.49 -10.92 -10.11
CA GLY A 81 10.98 -10.39 -8.83
C GLY A 81 9.53 -10.77 -8.52
N ARG A 82 9.10 -11.99 -8.88
CA ARG A 82 7.76 -12.48 -8.59
C ARG A 82 7.57 -12.75 -7.10
N ALA A 83 6.33 -12.67 -6.64
CA ALA A 83 5.95 -13.08 -5.29
C ALA A 83 4.69 -13.94 -5.33
N THR A 84 4.49 -14.76 -4.30
CA THR A 84 3.25 -15.51 -4.11
C THR A 84 2.56 -15.04 -2.84
N LEU A 85 1.25 -14.77 -2.93
CA LEU A 85 0.41 -14.44 -1.79
C LEU A 85 -0.17 -15.72 -1.18
N HIS A 86 -0.08 -15.82 0.14
CA HIS A 86 -0.56 -16.92 0.95
C HIS A 86 -1.47 -16.41 2.07
N LEU A 87 -2.29 -17.31 2.62
CA LEU A 87 -2.83 -17.15 3.97
C LEU A 87 -1.75 -17.45 5.02
N ASP A 88 -1.90 -16.90 6.23
CA ASP A 88 -0.96 -17.07 7.33
C ASP A 88 -0.94 -18.50 7.88
N ASP A 89 -2.04 -19.24 7.75
CA ASP A 89 -2.15 -20.66 8.10
C ASP A 89 -1.68 -21.61 6.97
N CYS A 90 -1.09 -21.07 5.89
CA CYS A 90 -0.54 -21.88 4.83
C CYS A 90 0.68 -22.67 5.34
N TRP A 91 0.73 -23.95 5.02
CA TRP A 91 1.86 -24.83 5.34
C TRP A 91 3.21 -24.36 4.76
N ILE A 92 3.20 -23.44 3.78
CA ILE A 92 4.39 -22.77 3.27
C ILE A 92 4.66 -21.55 4.14
N THR A 93 5.68 -21.64 5.00
CA THR A 93 5.96 -20.64 6.03
C THR A 93 6.88 -19.52 5.58
N ASP A 94 7.51 -19.64 4.40
CA ASP A 94 8.42 -18.63 3.87
C ASP A 94 7.64 -17.41 3.38
N GLY A 95 8.04 -16.22 3.82
CA GLY A 95 7.42 -14.97 3.42
C GLY A 95 7.33 -13.99 4.58
N HIS A 96 6.97 -12.75 4.25
CA HIS A 96 6.72 -11.72 5.27
C HIS A 96 5.21 -11.53 5.45
N PRO A 97 4.74 -11.31 6.69
CA PRO A 97 3.34 -11.03 6.95
C PRO A 97 2.93 -9.72 6.28
N VAL A 98 1.70 -9.69 5.78
CA VAL A 98 1.09 -8.50 5.21
C VAL A 98 -0.32 -8.31 5.75
N SER A 99 -0.75 -7.05 5.83
CA SER A 99 -2.10 -6.67 6.21
C SER A 99 -3.13 -7.09 5.16
N HIS A 100 -4.41 -7.08 5.55
CA HIS A 100 -5.52 -7.33 4.63
C HIS A 100 -5.52 -6.34 3.45
N ASP A 101 -5.26 -5.05 3.71
CA ASP A 101 -5.22 -4.01 2.67
C ASP A 101 -4.03 -4.20 1.71
N GLU A 102 -2.86 -4.57 2.23
CA GLU A 102 -1.71 -4.93 1.39
C GLU A 102 -2.00 -6.18 0.54
N ALA A 103 -2.70 -7.17 1.09
CA ALA A 103 -3.13 -8.35 0.36
C ALA A 103 -4.15 -8.00 -0.74
N LEU A 104 -5.05 -7.04 -0.52
CA LEU A 104 -5.96 -6.52 -1.55
C LEU A 104 -5.20 -5.82 -2.67
N LEU A 105 -4.23 -4.95 -2.34
CA LEU A 105 -3.37 -4.32 -3.34
C LEU A 105 -2.61 -5.38 -4.15
N ALA A 106 -2.09 -6.40 -3.47
CA ALA A 106 -1.36 -7.49 -4.09
C ALA A 106 -2.19 -8.30 -5.12
N LEU A 107 -3.53 -8.36 -4.99
CA LEU A 107 -4.40 -8.99 -5.98
C LEU A 107 -4.37 -8.29 -7.35
N HIS A 108 -3.96 -7.03 -7.39
CA HIS A 108 -3.93 -6.21 -8.60
C HIS A 108 -2.56 -6.14 -9.25
N GLU A 109 -1.51 -6.63 -8.58
CA GLU A 109 -0.15 -6.59 -9.08
C GLU A 109 0.14 -7.80 -10.00
N PRO A 110 0.55 -7.59 -11.25
CA PRO A 110 0.75 -8.68 -12.22
C PRO A 110 1.95 -9.57 -11.89
N ILE A 111 2.85 -9.12 -11.01
CA ILE A 111 4.02 -9.87 -10.54
C ILE A 111 3.68 -10.80 -9.36
N ILE A 112 2.46 -10.69 -8.82
CA ILE A 112 2.03 -11.46 -7.66
C ILE A 112 1.11 -12.60 -8.10
N GLU A 113 1.52 -13.82 -7.78
CA GLU A 113 0.75 -15.03 -7.99
C GLU A 113 -0.01 -15.41 -6.72
N LEU A 114 -1.14 -16.09 -6.85
CA LEU A 114 -1.94 -16.52 -5.72
C LEU A 114 -1.66 -17.99 -5.44
N CYS A 115 -1.40 -18.33 -4.18
CA CYS A 115 -1.18 -19.71 -3.80
C CYS A 115 -2.44 -20.56 -4.11
N PRO A 116 -2.33 -21.60 -4.95
CA PRO A 116 -3.48 -22.43 -5.31
C PRO A 116 -3.94 -23.32 -4.15
N ALA A 117 -3.08 -23.54 -3.15
CA ALA A 117 -3.37 -24.40 -2.01
C ALA A 117 -4.26 -23.71 -0.96
N CYS A 118 -3.89 -22.49 -0.53
CA CYS A 118 -4.65 -21.75 0.49
C CYS A 118 -5.66 -20.74 -0.08
N ARG A 119 -5.67 -20.52 -1.41
CA ARG A 119 -6.68 -19.71 -2.13
C ARG A 119 -6.99 -18.37 -1.45
N PRO A 120 -5.99 -17.50 -1.27
CA PRO A 120 -6.14 -16.25 -0.50
C PRO A 120 -7.23 -15.32 -1.05
N ARG A 121 -7.56 -15.40 -2.34
CA ARG A 121 -8.63 -14.61 -2.97
C ARG A 121 -10.02 -14.90 -2.40
N GLU A 122 -10.28 -16.12 -1.98
CA GLU A 122 -11.58 -16.50 -1.41
C GLU A 122 -11.74 -15.87 -0.03
N ALA A 123 -10.70 -15.95 0.82
CA ALA A 123 -10.67 -15.30 2.12
C ALA A 123 -10.79 -13.76 2.04
N LEU A 124 -10.18 -13.12 1.04
CA LEU A 124 -10.29 -11.67 0.83
C LEU A 124 -11.68 -11.21 0.37
N ARG A 125 -12.52 -12.11 -0.15
CA ARG A 125 -13.91 -11.81 -0.54
C ARG A 125 -14.89 -11.94 0.61
N GLU A 126 -14.56 -12.79 1.59
CA GLU A 126 -15.32 -12.96 2.81
C GLU A 126 -14.95 -11.86 3.80
N THR A 127 -15.32 -10.61 3.50
CA THR A 127 -15.31 -9.57 4.52
C THR A 127 -16.28 -10.01 5.62
N PRO A 128 -15.86 -10.24 6.88
CA PRO A 128 -16.83 -10.43 7.94
C PRO A 128 -17.67 -9.16 8.01
N ALA A 129 -18.99 -9.30 7.83
CA ALA A 129 -19.91 -8.20 8.02
C ALA A 129 -19.62 -7.57 9.40
N PRO A 130 -19.60 -6.23 9.53
CA PRO A 130 -19.35 -5.61 10.82
C PRO A 130 -20.33 -6.17 11.84
N ALA A 131 -19.81 -6.64 12.98
CA ALA A 131 -20.63 -7.20 14.04
C ALA A 131 -21.77 -6.23 14.37
N PRO A 132 -23.01 -6.71 14.55
CA PRO A 132 -24.14 -5.84 14.86
C PRO A 132 -23.82 -5.07 16.14
N THR A 133 -23.91 -3.75 16.05
CA THR A 133 -23.67 -2.85 17.19
C THR A 133 -24.63 -3.24 18.32
N PRO A 134 -24.16 -3.47 19.56
CA PRO A 134 -25.04 -3.80 20.65
C PRO A 134 -26.02 -2.65 20.87
N THR A 135 -27.31 -2.93 20.68
CA THR A 135 -28.38 -1.96 20.92
C THR A 135 -28.32 -1.53 22.39
N PRO A 136 -28.22 -0.22 22.71
CA PRO A 136 -28.19 0.22 24.08
C PRO A 136 -29.50 -0.16 24.77
N ALA A 137 -29.38 -0.97 25.82
CA ALA A 137 -30.50 -1.38 26.65
C ALA A 137 -31.20 -0.13 27.22
N ARG A 138 -32.45 0.11 26.82
CA ARG A 138 -33.32 1.12 27.41
C ARG A 138 -33.45 0.80 28.91
N ARG A 139 -32.79 1.59 29.77
CA ARG A 139 -33.09 1.60 31.21
C ARG A 139 -34.52 2.10 31.36
N GLY A 140 -35.43 1.19 31.70
CA GLY A 140 -36.74 1.52 32.20
C GLY A 140 -36.60 2.28 33.50
N THR A 141 -36.96 3.55 33.50
CA THR A 141 -37.28 4.30 34.71
C THR A 141 -38.58 3.74 35.28
N ALA A 142 -38.47 3.03 36.40
CA ALA A 142 -39.60 2.59 37.20
C ALA A 142 -39.80 3.56 38.36
N GLY A 143 -41.07 3.95 38.58
CA GLY A 143 -41.60 4.40 39.87
C GLY A 143 -41.49 5.88 40.14
#